data_AF-X1NG64-F1
#
_entry.id   AF-X1NG64-F1
#
_cell.length_a   1.000
_cell.length_b   1.000
_cell.length_c   1.000
_cell.angle_alpha   90.00
_cell.angle_beta   90.00
_cell.angle_gamma   90.00
#
_symmetry.space_group_name_H-M   'P 1'
#
loop_
_entity.id
_entity.type
_entity.pdbx_description
1 polymer ?
#
loop_
_entity_poly.entity_id
_entity_poly.type
_entity_poly.pdbx_seq_one_letter_code
_entity_poly.pdbx_strand_id
1 'polypeptide(L)'
;GNNGDVDPTTTTNIGIGSKDTYNDDHYDGYLDEVRLANTLRSDDWIAAQYLSTNDNLITFGTEEESGAISISSADNQSFTVGQSPTTIETITITESPSTATITAANDIRVKIPTGFNMTWDYTDTIATIGGGAASKVSTSTSYEDSNKTLVINVTSDFATSDSITISDLSFCNFTATSSTDNLELEVDNASTTVAYDDKTITINPGGASYLKVTGTATMTAGGSNELTITAYDLNDNVATGYTGSKSLTFSGPANAPDGTVPTVEGTNIGTSTIVNFTSGQSDADAATLIAYKAETT
;
A
#
# COMPACT_ATOMS: atom_id res chain seq x y z
N GLY A 1 39.71 -48.90 -9.91
CA GLY A 1 41.14 -48.87 -10.31
C GLY A 1 41.96 -48.51 -9.09
N ASN A 2 43.21 -48.97 -9.02
CA ASN A 2 44.14 -48.61 -7.94
C ASN A 2 44.13 -47.10 -7.78
N ASN A 3 43.71 -46.61 -6.60
CA ASN A 3 43.93 -45.24 -6.21
C ASN A 3 45.45 -45.14 -6.06
N GLY A 4 46.14 -44.43 -6.96
CA GLY A 4 47.60 -44.41 -7.03
C GLY A 4 48.21 -44.22 -5.64
N ASP A 5 48.77 -45.30 -5.11
CA ASP A 5 49.56 -45.24 -3.89
C ASP A 5 50.89 -44.59 -4.28
N VAL A 6 51.12 -43.38 -3.77
CA VAL A 6 52.39 -42.67 -3.97
C VAL A 6 53.29 -43.07 -2.82
N ASP A 7 53.77 -44.32 -2.84
CA ASP A 7 54.77 -44.79 -1.89
C ASP A 7 56.11 -44.08 -2.21
N PRO A 8 56.61 -43.18 -1.35
CA PRO A 8 57.84 -42.43 -1.61
C PRO A 8 59.10 -43.32 -1.61
N THR A 9 58.97 -44.60 -1.29
CA THR A 9 60.09 -45.55 -1.20
C THR A 9 60.24 -46.46 -2.43
N THR A 10 59.31 -46.40 -3.39
CA THR A 10 59.38 -47.15 -4.65
C THR A 10 59.34 -46.23 -5.87
N THR A 11 60.06 -46.56 -6.94
CA THR A 11 60.09 -45.76 -8.18
C THR A 11 58.93 -46.12 -9.11
N THR A 12 57.71 -46.27 -8.58
CA THR A 12 56.54 -46.64 -9.38
C THR A 12 56.02 -45.44 -10.17
N ASN A 13 55.65 -45.68 -11.43
CA ASN A 13 55.15 -44.65 -12.33
C ASN A 13 53.67 -44.37 -12.03
N ILE A 14 53.27 -43.09 -12.04
CA ILE A 14 51.85 -42.71 -12.02
C ILE A 14 51.29 -42.90 -13.43
N GLY A 15 50.54 -43.99 -13.63
CA GLY A 15 49.79 -44.24 -14.86
C GLY A 15 48.48 -43.43 -14.87
N ILE A 16 48.29 -42.60 -15.88
CA ILE A 16 47.01 -41.92 -16.13
C ILE A 16 46.38 -42.56 -17.36
N GLY A 17 45.15 -43.07 -17.22
CA GLY A 17 44.45 -43.73 -18.32
C GLY A 17 44.96 -45.14 -18.66
N SER A 18 45.78 -45.75 -17.80
CA SER A 18 46.18 -47.15 -17.91
C SER A 18 46.12 -47.85 -16.54
N LYS A 19 45.89 -49.16 -16.54
CA LYS A 19 45.98 -50.00 -15.34
C LYS A 19 47.26 -50.84 -15.39
N ASP A 20 48.05 -50.83 -14.32
CA ASP A 20 49.35 -51.53 -14.24
C ASP A 20 49.23 -53.04 -13.92
N THR A 21 48.16 -53.68 -14.37
CA THR A 21 48.05 -55.16 -14.30
C THR A 21 47.99 -55.68 -15.72
N TYR A 22 48.72 -56.77 -15.99
CA TYR A 22 48.94 -57.57 -17.22
C TYR A 22 47.92 -57.58 -18.40
N ASN A 23 46.76 -56.94 -18.29
CA ASN A 23 45.84 -56.64 -19.36
C ASN A 23 45.95 -55.14 -19.73
N ASP A 24 46.38 -54.85 -20.96
CA ASP A 24 46.52 -53.51 -21.57
C ASP A 24 45.15 -52.81 -21.77
N ASP A 25 44.41 -52.62 -20.68
CA ASP A 25 43.17 -51.86 -20.65
C ASP A 25 43.54 -50.37 -20.54
N HIS A 26 43.49 -49.68 -21.67
CA HIS A 26 43.73 -48.25 -21.77
C HIS A 26 42.41 -47.47 -21.89
N TYR A 27 42.36 -46.31 -21.25
CA TYR A 27 41.31 -45.33 -21.47
C TYR A 27 41.54 -44.67 -22.84
N ASP A 28 40.62 -44.90 -23.78
CA ASP A 28 40.67 -44.36 -25.14
C ASP A 28 39.83 -43.07 -25.27
N GLY A 29 40.07 -42.12 -24.37
CA GLY A 29 39.37 -40.84 -24.36
C GLY A 29 40.31 -39.68 -24.08
N TYR A 30 39.83 -38.46 -24.35
CA TYR A 30 40.58 -37.25 -24.03
C TYR A 30 40.46 -36.91 -22.54
N LEU A 31 41.60 -36.69 -21.91
CA LEU A 31 41.67 -36.06 -20.60
C LEU A 31 41.84 -34.57 -20.83
N ASP A 32 40.91 -33.79 -20.31
CA ASP A 32 40.99 -32.33 -20.40
C ASP A 32 41.90 -31.77 -19.29
N GLU A 33 41.59 -32.07 -18.02
CA GLU A 33 42.36 -31.57 -16.88
C GLU A 33 42.54 -32.59 -15.75
N VAL A 34 43.77 -32.69 -15.22
CA VAL A 34 44.13 -33.48 -14.03
C VAL A 34 44.80 -32.56 -13.00
N ARG A 35 44.25 -32.52 -11.78
CA ARG A 35 44.81 -31.75 -10.66
C ARG A 35 45.16 -32.67 -9.50
N LEU A 36 46.36 -32.51 -8.95
CA LEU A 36 46.86 -33.26 -7.80
C LEU A 36 47.18 -32.26 -6.67
N ALA A 37 46.76 -32.57 -5.43
CA ALA A 37 47.01 -31.72 -4.27
C ALA A 37 47.56 -32.55 -3.11
N ASN A 38 48.51 -31.97 -2.35
CA ASN A 38 49.09 -32.61 -1.16
C ASN A 38 48.41 -32.15 0.15
N THR A 39 47.31 -31.42 0.06
CA THR A 39 46.54 -30.90 1.19
C THR A 39 45.11 -31.42 1.13
N LEU A 40 44.58 -31.88 2.26
CA LEU A 40 43.16 -32.25 2.38
C LEU A 40 42.29 -31.00 2.16
N ARG A 41 41.29 -31.09 1.28
CA ARG A 41 40.34 -30.00 1.00
C ARG A 41 39.02 -30.28 1.69
N SER A 42 38.27 -29.24 2.05
CA SER A 42 36.93 -29.41 2.63
C SER A 42 35.94 -29.88 1.58
N ASP A 43 34.87 -30.54 2.02
CA ASP A 43 33.78 -31.00 1.15
C ASP A 43 33.17 -29.83 0.35
N ASP A 44 33.03 -28.66 0.97
CA ASP A 44 32.55 -27.43 0.33
C ASP A 44 33.47 -26.93 -0.79
N TRP A 45 34.79 -27.03 -0.60
CA TRP A 45 35.77 -26.62 -1.61
C TRP A 45 35.75 -27.57 -2.81
N ILE A 46 35.58 -28.86 -2.56
CA ILE A 46 35.46 -29.89 -3.60
C ILE A 46 34.17 -29.68 -4.41
N ALA A 47 33.06 -29.41 -3.73
CA ALA A 47 31.77 -29.14 -4.37
C ALA A 47 31.81 -27.85 -5.21
N ALA A 48 32.37 -26.77 -4.66
CA ALA A 48 32.50 -25.50 -5.39
C ALA A 48 33.40 -25.61 -6.63
N GLN A 49 34.51 -26.36 -6.54
CA GLN A 49 35.37 -26.62 -7.69
C GLN A 49 34.65 -27.44 -8.77
N TYR A 50 33.98 -28.54 -8.39
CA TYR A 50 33.23 -29.39 -9.31
C TYR A 50 32.14 -28.61 -10.06
N LEU A 51 31.43 -27.74 -9.35
CA LEU A 51 30.39 -26.88 -9.93
C LEU A 51 30.99 -25.76 -10.82
N SER A 52 32.19 -25.27 -10.52
CA SER A 52 32.84 -24.19 -11.26
C SER A 52 33.51 -24.66 -12.55
N THR A 53 33.73 -25.97 -12.71
CA THR A 53 34.41 -26.57 -13.88
C THR A 53 33.46 -27.17 -14.91
N ASN A 54 32.16 -27.24 -14.62
CA ASN A 54 31.17 -27.36 -15.69
C ASN A 54 30.95 -25.95 -16.24
N ASP A 55 30.92 -25.77 -17.56
CA ASP A 55 30.74 -24.48 -18.28
C ASP A 55 29.44 -23.71 -17.96
N ASN A 56 28.74 -24.05 -16.87
CA ASN A 56 27.65 -23.27 -16.31
C ASN A 56 28.18 -22.30 -15.25
N LEU A 57 27.91 -21.01 -15.45
CA LEU A 57 28.05 -19.98 -14.44
C LEU A 57 27.27 -20.39 -13.17
N ILE A 58 27.97 -20.62 -12.06
CA ILE A 58 27.31 -20.84 -10.76
C ILE A 58 26.56 -19.57 -10.40
N THR A 59 25.23 -19.62 -10.50
CA THR A 59 24.35 -18.54 -10.03
C THR A 59 24.03 -18.81 -8.58
N PHE A 60 24.67 -18.07 -7.65
CA PHE A 60 24.33 -18.11 -6.22
C PHE A 60 23.04 -17.34 -5.96
N GLY A 61 21.90 -17.86 -6.44
CA GLY A 61 20.59 -17.25 -6.23
C GLY A 61 20.54 -15.75 -6.57
N THR A 62 19.55 -15.05 -6.02
CA THR A 62 19.56 -13.59 -5.94
C THR A 62 20.37 -13.17 -4.71
N GLU A 63 21.03 -12.01 -4.76
CA GLU A 63 21.55 -11.35 -3.55
C GLU A 63 20.38 -11.19 -2.56
N GLU A 64 20.54 -11.68 -1.34
CA GLU A 64 19.61 -11.39 -0.25
C GLU A 64 19.81 -9.93 0.14
N GLU A 65 18.85 -9.07 -0.22
CA GLU A 65 18.76 -7.71 0.31
C GLU A 65 18.60 -7.86 1.83
N SER A 66 19.65 -7.55 2.59
CA SER A 66 19.55 -7.44 4.03
C SER A 66 18.52 -6.35 4.31
N GLY A 67 17.35 -6.73 4.85
CA GLY A 67 16.17 -5.86 4.95
C GLY A 67 16.48 -4.40 5.32
N ALA A 68 15.70 -3.48 4.75
CA ALA A 68 15.77 -2.07 5.10
C ALA A 68 14.99 -1.79 6.40
N ILE A 69 15.25 -0.62 6.99
CA ILE A 69 14.35 -0.04 8.00
C ILE A 69 12.93 0.03 7.41
N SER A 70 11.92 -0.26 8.23
CA SER A 70 10.53 -0.31 7.76
C SER A 70 9.54 0.28 8.75
N ILE A 71 8.42 0.74 8.19
CA ILE A 71 7.20 1.12 8.88
C ILE A 71 6.05 0.34 8.25
N SER A 72 5.13 -0.17 9.08
CA SER A 72 3.97 -0.93 8.62
C SER A 72 2.81 -0.76 9.58
N SER A 73 1.71 -0.16 9.13
CA SER A 73 0.44 -0.21 9.86
C SER A 73 -0.15 -1.63 9.81
N ALA A 74 -0.99 -1.97 10.80
CA ALA A 74 -1.65 -3.27 10.84
C ALA A 74 -2.57 -3.51 9.62
N ASP A 75 -3.25 -2.46 9.15
CA ASP A 75 -4.19 -2.51 8.03
C ASP A 75 -4.22 -1.19 7.24
N ASN A 76 -4.84 -1.22 6.06
CA ASN A 76 -5.18 -0.01 5.30
C ASN A 76 -6.24 0.80 6.04
N GLN A 77 -6.06 2.12 6.12
CA GLN A 77 -6.91 3.03 6.86
C GLN A 77 -7.75 3.90 5.91
N SER A 78 -9.06 3.95 6.15
CA SER A 78 -10.01 4.70 5.32
C SER A 78 -10.89 5.58 6.20
N PHE A 79 -10.91 6.86 5.88
CA PHE A 79 -11.65 7.89 6.63
C PHE A 79 -12.68 8.57 5.73
N THR A 80 -13.55 9.36 6.33
CA THR A 80 -14.52 10.21 5.62
C THR A 80 -14.37 11.67 6.02
N VAL A 81 -14.69 12.58 5.11
CA VAL A 81 -14.69 14.02 5.40
C VAL A 81 -15.63 14.32 6.57
N GLY A 82 -15.13 15.09 7.54
CA GLY A 82 -15.88 15.48 8.73
C GLY A 82 -16.03 14.40 9.81
N GLN A 83 -15.36 13.26 9.67
CA GLN A 83 -15.35 12.21 10.69
C GLN A 83 -14.72 12.69 12.01
N SER A 84 -15.21 12.17 13.14
CA SER A 84 -14.59 12.39 14.47
C SER A 84 -13.17 11.81 14.53
N PRO A 85 -12.33 12.24 15.50
CA PRO A 85 -11.03 11.60 15.72
C PRO A 85 -11.15 10.08 15.76
N THR A 86 -10.23 9.40 15.06
CA THR A 86 -10.27 7.95 14.83
C THR A 86 -8.91 7.38 15.17
N THR A 87 -8.91 6.34 16.01
CA THR A 87 -7.70 5.62 16.43
C THR A 87 -6.94 5.07 15.23
N ILE A 88 -5.62 5.14 15.27
CA ILE A 88 -4.75 4.58 14.25
C ILE A 88 -4.77 3.06 14.28
N GLU A 89 -4.53 2.45 13.13
CA GLU A 89 -4.05 1.07 13.11
C GLU A 89 -2.66 1.00 13.75
N THR A 90 -2.38 -0.09 14.47
CA THR A 90 -1.10 -0.23 15.18
C THR A 90 0.06 -0.16 14.19
N ILE A 91 0.99 0.76 14.43
CA ILE A 91 2.16 0.97 13.56
C ILE A 91 3.33 0.17 14.11
N THR A 92 3.94 -0.66 13.29
CA THR A 92 5.19 -1.37 13.60
C THR A 92 6.35 -0.69 12.88
N ILE A 93 7.38 -0.32 13.63
CA ILE A 93 8.64 0.19 13.08
C ILE A 93 9.74 -0.81 13.41
N THR A 94 10.49 -1.23 12.39
CA THR A 94 11.58 -2.21 12.52
C THR A 94 12.87 -1.61 11.99
N GLU A 95 13.90 -1.60 12.83
CA GLU A 95 15.26 -1.20 12.48
C GLU A 95 15.85 -2.17 11.45
N SER A 96 16.75 -1.67 10.60
CA SER A 96 17.42 -2.52 9.61
C SER A 96 18.19 -3.68 10.28
N PRO A 97 18.11 -4.91 9.75
CA PRO A 97 18.96 -6.03 10.14
C PRO A 97 20.45 -5.86 9.87
N SER A 98 20.87 -4.90 9.05
CA SER A 98 22.28 -4.73 8.67
C SER A 98 22.97 -3.56 9.38
N THR A 99 22.29 -2.42 9.51
CA THR A 99 22.87 -1.19 10.05
C THR A 99 21.82 -0.44 10.87
N ALA A 100 22.07 -0.27 12.17
CA ALA A 100 21.18 0.50 13.03
C ALA A 100 21.28 2.00 12.74
N THR A 101 20.14 2.68 12.62
CA THR A 101 20.03 4.09 12.23
C THR A 101 19.17 4.93 13.20
N ILE A 102 18.26 4.30 13.95
CA ILE A 102 17.45 4.90 14.99
C ILE A 102 18.32 5.14 16.24
N THR A 103 18.46 6.41 16.60
CA THR A 103 19.31 6.85 17.71
C THR A 103 18.57 7.77 18.67
N ALA A 104 19.05 7.82 19.91
CA ALA A 104 18.54 8.75 20.93
C ALA A 104 18.82 10.24 20.62
N ALA A 105 19.64 10.52 19.61
CA ALA A 105 19.94 11.88 19.17
C ALA A 105 18.91 12.43 18.17
N ASN A 106 18.30 11.55 17.37
CA ASN A 106 17.48 11.94 16.22
C ASN A 106 16.00 11.58 16.36
N ASP A 107 15.65 10.72 17.32
CA ASP A 107 14.27 10.26 17.57
C ASP A 107 13.63 9.59 16.34
N ILE A 108 12.34 9.26 16.43
CA ILE A 108 11.54 8.69 15.34
C ILE A 108 10.44 9.68 14.96
N ARG A 109 10.24 9.90 13.66
CA ARG A 109 9.17 10.73 13.10
C ARG A 109 8.27 9.90 12.18
N VAL A 110 6.97 9.91 12.44
CA VAL A 110 5.94 9.35 11.54
C VAL A 110 5.14 10.50 10.95
N LYS A 111 5.29 10.72 9.65
CA LYS A 111 4.72 11.88 8.96
C LYS A 111 3.51 11.49 8.13
N ILE A 112 2.52 12.37 8.15
CA ILE A 112 1.42 12.37 7.19
C ILE A 112 1.92 13.06 5.91
N PRO A 113 1.73 12.47 4.71
CA PRO A 113 2.18 13.05 3.45
C PRO A 113 1.72 14.49 3.23
N THR A 114 2.56 15.26 2.55
CA THR A 114 2.26 16.65 2.24
C THR A 114 0.99 16.76 1.40
N GLY A 115 0.04 17.61 1.82
CA GLY A 115 -1.23 17.81 1.11
C GLY A 115 -2.34 16.83 1.49
N PHE A 116 -2.06 15.80 2.31
CA PHE A 116 -3.10 14.91 2.81
C PHE A 116 -3.94 15.61 3.88
N ASN A 117 -5.27 15.54 3.79
CA ASN A 117 -6.19 16.43 4.53
C ASN A 117 -6.61 15.92 5.93
N MET A 118 -5.66 15.42 6.71
CA MET A 118 -5.84 15.05 8.14
C MET A 118 -4.63 15.46 8.99
N THR A 119 -4.75 15.44 10.31
CA THR A 119 -3.61 15.64 11.23
C THR A 119 -3.58 14.53 12.26
N TRP A 120 -2.44 14.35 12.93
CA TRP A 120 -2.43 13.65 14.21
C TRP A 120 -3.28 14.40 15.24
N ASP A 121 -3.97 13.67 16.11
CA ASP A 121 -4.67 14.26 17.25
C ASP A 121 -3.67 14.65 18.33
N TYR A 122 -3.34 15.95 18.39
CA TYR A 122 -2.38 16.48 19.35
C TYR A 122 -2.84 16.38 20.82
N THR A 123 -4.12 16.04 21.04
CA THR A 123 -4.63 15.81 22.40
C THR A 123 -4.21 14.45 22.96
N ASP A 124 -3.81 13.52 22.08
CA ASP A 124 -3.20 12.25 22.47
C ASP A 124 -1.73 12.52 22.87
N THR A 125 -1.46 12.58 24.17
CA THR A 125 -0.10 12.88 24.68
C THR A 125 0.67 11.64 25.12
N ILE A 126 0.04 10.47 25.07
CA ILE A 126 0.58 9.19 25.51
C ILE A 126 0.23 8.12 24.47
N ALA A 127 1.25 7.48 23.91
CA ALA A 127 1.12 6.29 23.10
C ALA A 127 1.31 5.03 23.95
N THR A 128 0.69 3.93 23.53
CA THR A 128 1.06 2.60 23.98
C THR A 128 2.18 2.06 23.11
N ILE A 129 3.31 1.74 23.73
CA ILE A 129 4.49 1.21 23.06
C ILE A 129 4.69 -0.27 23.40
N GLY A 130 4.78 -1.11 22.37
CA GLY A 130 5.14 -2.52 22.45
C GLY A 130 6.40 -2.85 21.65
N GLY A 131 6.67 -4.14 21.43
CA GLY A 131 7.85 -4.62 20.70
C GLY A 131 9.09 -4.86 21.59
N GLY A 132 10.15 -5.43 20.99
CA GLY A 132 11.37 -5.81 21.70
C GLY A 132 12.18 -4.61 22.22
N ALA A 133 12.06 -3.46 21.56
CA ALA A 133 12.75 -2.22 21.90
C ALA A 133 11.87 -1.21 22.65
N ALA A 134 10.70 -1.61 23.16
CA ALA A 134 9.76 -0.69 23.84
C ALA A 134 10.41 0.12 24.99
N SER A 135 11.36 -0.49 25.72
CA SER A 135 12.08 0.16 26.83
C SER A 135 13.08 1.24 26.39
N LYS A 136 13.32 1.38 25.08
CA LYS A 136 14.26 2.34 24.49
C LYS A 136 13.58 3.61 23.97
N VAL A 137 12.26 3.73 24.13
CA VAL A 137 11.50 4.91 23.70
C VAL A 137 10.57 5.42 24.79
N SER A 138 10.21 6.69 24.69
CA SER A 138 9.22 7.35 25.54
C SER A 138 7.80 6.96 25.12
N THR A 139 6.89 6.82 26.09
CA THR A 139 5.45 6.76 25.82
C THR A 139 4.82 8.13 25.62
N SER A 140 5.47 9.21 26.09
CA SER A 140 5.02 10.58 25.82
C SER A 140 5.29 10.92 24.35
N THR A 141 4.27 11.43 23.67
CA THR A 141 4.33 11.86 22.28
C THR A 141 4.48 13.37 22.17
N SER A 142 5.01 13.83 21.04
CA SER A 142 4.94 15.24 20.64
C SER A 142 4.69 15.35 19.14
N TYR A 143 4.33 16.55 18.68
CA TYR A 143 3.86 16.77 17.31
C TYR A 143 4.56 17.98 16.68
N GLU A 144 5.07 17.78 15.47
CA GLU A 144 5.73 18.79 14.64
C GLU A 144 4.86 19.14 13.42
N ASP A 145 5.29 20.13 12.63
CA ASP A 145 4.70 20.48 11.34
C ASP A 145 3.19 20.75 11.34
N SER A 146 2.71 21.49 12.35
CA SER A 146 1.27 21.72 12.55
C SER A 146 0.48 20.41 12.72
N ASN A 147 1.03 19.49 13.52
CA ASN A 147 0.48 18.17 13.82
C ASN A 147 0.45 17.21 12.61
N LYS A 148 1.33 17.42 11.63
CA LYS A 148 1.52 16.48 10.52
C LYS A 148 2.55 15.39 10.83
N THR A 149 3.38 15.62 11.84
CA THR A 149 4.47 14.71 12.20
C THR A 149 4.34 14.31 13.65
N LEU A 150 4.18 13.01 13.90
CA LEU A 150 4.30 12.41 15.24
C LEU A 150 5.78 12.20 15.54
N VAL A 151 6.22 12.62 16.73
CA VAL A 151 7.58 12.40 17.23
C VAL A 151 7.53 11.43 18.41
N ILE A 152 8.29 10.34 18.31
CA ILE A 152 8.53 9.38 19.39
C ILE A 152 9.98 9.52 19.85
N ASN A 153 10.15 10.00 21.09
CA ASN A 153 11.49 10.22 21.64
C ASN A 153 12.17 8.89 21.94
N VAL A 154 13.40 8.74 21.46
CA VAL A 154 14.25 7.57 21.68
C VAL A 154 15.17 7.86 22.86
N THR A 155 15.13 7.02 23.89
CA THR A 155 15.95 7.17 25.11
C THR A 155 17.26 6.38 25.07
N SER A 156 17.38 5.41 24.15
CA SER A 156 18.61 4.65 23.89
C SER A 156 18.62 4.16 22.45
N ASP A 157 19.81 4.11 21.84
CA ASP A 157 19.99 3.65 20.46
C ASP A 157 19.43 2.23 20.24
N PHE A 158 18.84 2.02 19.07
CA PHE A 158 18.34 0.73 18.65
C PHE A 158 19.51 -0.15 18.19
N ALA A 159 19.39 -1.46 18.38
CA ALA A 159 20.25 -2.45 17.73
C ALA A 159 19.62 -2.87 16.40
N THR A 160 20.39 -3.52 15.53
CA THR A 160 19.87 -4.10 14.29
C THR A 160 18.69 -5.02 14.57
N SER A 161 17.65 -4.94 13.76
CA SER A 161 16.39 -5.71 13.90
C SER A 161 15.56 -5.42 15.16
N ASP A 162 15.92 -4.41 15.97
CA ASP A 162 15.03 -3.95 17.04
C ASP A 162 13.70 -3.44 16.43
N SER A 163 12.61 -3.63 17.17
CA SER A 163 11.30 -3.16 16.73
C SER A 163 10.47 -2.61 17.87
N ILE A 164 9.60 -1.68 17.52
CA ILE A 164 8.54 -1.15 18.38
C ILE A 164 7.19 -1.22 17.67
N THR A 165 6.13 -1.26 18.47
CA THR A 165 4.76 -1.03 18.00
C THR A 165 4.19 0.23 18.68
N ILE A 166 3.43 1.03 17.95
CA ILE A 166 2.81 2.28 18.43
C ILE A 166 1.29 2.14 18.26
N SER A 167 0.53 2.32 19.34
CA SER A 167 -0.94 2.27 19.34
C SER A 167 -1.55 3.31 20.29
N ASP A 168 -2.89 3.35 20.34
CA ASP A 168 -3.68 4.25 21.18
C ASP A 168 -3.50 5.75 20.89
N LEU A 169 -3.08 6.08 19.67
CA LEU A 169 -3.11 7.43 19.10
C LEU A 169 -4.21 7.53 18.06
N SER A 170 -4.54 8.76 17.64
CA SER A 170 -5.61 9.02 16.68
C SER A 170 -5.20 9.99 15.58
N PHE A 171 -5.84 9.84 14.42
CA PHE A 171 -5.93 10.90 13.42
C PHE A 171 -7.20 11.72 13.63
N CYS A 172 -7.15 12.99 13.28
CA CYS A 172 -8.29 13.90 13.36
C CYS A 172 -8.27 14.91 12.20
N ASN A 173 -9.23 15.85 12.21
CA ASN A 173 -9.32 16.95 11.24
C ASN A 173 -9.37 16.48 9.77
N PHE A 174 -10.21 15.49 9.46
CA PHE A 174 -10.48 15.03 8.09
C PHE A 174 -11.26 16.09 7.31
N THR A 175 -10.55 17.06 6.73
CA THR A 175 -11.12 18.33 6.25
C THR A 175 -11.58 18.30 4.79
N ALA A 176 -11.01 17.42 3.98
CA ALA A 176 -11.34 17.25 2.57
C ALA A 176 -10.94 15.85 2.09
N THR A 177 -11.44 15.45 0.92
CA THR A 177 -11.06 14.18 0.30
C THR A 177 -9.56 14.15 0.01
N SER A 178 -8.97 12.96 0.11
CA SER A 178 -7.55 12.72 -0.18
C SER A 178 -7.41 11.38 -0.88
N SER A 179 -6.72 11.40 -2.04
CA SER A 179 -6.36 10.18 -2.75
C SER A 179 -5.50 9.27 -1.88
N THR A 180 -5.47 7.98 -2.21
CA THR A 180 -4.66 6.99 -1.52
C THR A 180 -3.19 7.41 -1.45
N ASP A 181 -2.62 7.34 -0.26
CA ASP A 181 -1.21 7.64 0.03
C ASP A 181 -0.70 6.77 1.19
N ASN A 182 0.55 6.91 1.61
CA ASN A 182 1.20 6.09 2.65
C ASN A 182 1.84 6.98 3.72
N LEU A 183 1.85 6.57 4.99
CA LEU A 183 2.62 7.28 6.02
C LEU A 183 4.12 7.21 5.71
N GLU A 184 4.87 8.23 6.14
CA GLU A 184 6.31 8.34 5.91
C GLU A 184 7.07 8.17 7.23
N LEU A 185 8.22 7.50 7.18
CA LEU A 185 9.14 7.36 8.31
C LEU A 185 10.39 8.21 8.10
N GLU A 186 10.80 8.92 9.15
CA GLU A 186 12.07 9.64 9.25
C GLU A 186 12.75 9.30 10.60
N VAL A 187 14.07 9.11 10.58
CA VAL A 187 14.86 8.72 11.79
C VAL A 187 16.19 9.47 11.93
N ASP A 188 16.49 10.39 11.01
CA ASP A 188 17.75 11.14 10.98
C ASP A 188 17.58 12.63 11.32
N ASN A 189 16.35 13.07 11.58
CA ASN A 189 15.99 14.47 11.86
C ASN A 189 16.52 15.45 10.80
N ALA A 190 16.57 15.00 9.54
CA ALA A 190 17.05 15.78 8.40
C ALA A 190 15.93 16.06 7.38
N SER A 191 14.67 15.86 7.76
CA SER A 191 13.49 15.97 6.89
C SER A 191 13.50 15.01 5.71
N THR A 192 14.24 13.90 5.84
CA THR A 192 14.42 12.87 4.81
C THR A 192 13.60 11.63 5.15
N THR A 193 12.69 11.28 4.24
CA THR A 193 11.90 10.05 4.36
C THR A 193 12.78 8.84 4.05
N VAL A 194 12.95 7.95 5.04
CA VAL A 194 13.76 6.73 4.93
C VAL A 194 12.95 5.49 4.56
N ALA A 195 11.65 5.49 4.84
CA ALA A 195 10.72 4.43 4.46
C ALA A 195 9.29 4.96 4.31
N TYR A 196 8.47 4.22 3.56
CA TYR A 196 7.03 4.45 3.45
C TYR A 196 6.29 3.27 4.05
N ASP A 197 5.15 3.55 4.68
CA ASP A 197 4.24 2.53 5.18
C ASP A 197 3.75 1.67 4.01
N ASP A 198 3.80 0.35 4.17
CA ASP A 198 3.30 -0.58 3.16
C ASP A 198 1.75 -0.65 3.16
N LYS A 199 1.09 -0.01 4.12
CA LYS A 199 -0.34 0.24 4.15
C LYS A 199 -0.69 1.66 3.79
N THR A 200 -1.91 1.80 3.30
CA THR A 200 -2.43 3.04 2.73
C THR A 200 -3.35 3.78 3.69
N ILE A 201 -3.43 5.08 3.50
CA ILE A 201 -4.40 6.00 4.09
C ILE A 201 -5.24 6.62 2.96
N THR A 202 -6.53 6.83 3.19
CA THR A 202 -7.40 7.57 2.26
C THR A 202 -8.51 8.33 2.98
N ILE A 203 -8.97 9.45 2.41
CA ILE A 203 -10.15 10.19 2.90
C ILE A 203 -11.18 10.26 1.78
N ASN A 204 -12.31 9.61 2.00
CA ASN A 204 -13.45 9.55 1.10
C ASN A 204 -14.48 10.67 1.40
N PRO A 205 -15.35 11.01 0.43
CA PRO A 205 -16.53 11.80 0.71
C PRO A 205 -17.39 11.19 1.82
N GLY A 206 -18.13 12.04 2.53
CA GLY A 206 -19.14 11.58 3.49
C GLY A 206 -20.33 10.90 2.81
N GLY A 207 -21.26 10.40 3.63
CA GLY A 207 -22.55 9.92 3.14
C GLY A 207 -23.39 11.04 2.54
N ALA A 208 -24.23 10.72 1.55
CA ALA A 208 -25.10 11.69 0.92
C ALA A 208 -26.05 12.36 1.92
N SER A 209 -26.03 13.69 1.96
CA SER A 209 -26.89 14.54 2.79
C SER A 209 -28.00 15.19 1.97
N TYR A 210 -27.75 15.55 0.70
CA TYR A 210 -28.76 16.16 -0.16
C TYR A 210 -28.53 15.77 -1.64
N LEU A 211 -29.58 15.95 -2.45
CA LEU A 211 -29.52 15.77 -3.89
C LEU A 211 -29.64 17.14 -4.58
N LYS A 212 -28.75 17.40 -5.52
CA LYS A 212 -28.83 18.56 -6.41
C LYS A 212 -29.29 18.09 -7.78
N VAL A 213 -30.34 18.71 -8.30
CA VAL A 213 -30.88 18.41 -9.62
C VAL A 213 -30.51 19.55 -10.57
N THR A 214 -29.94 19.20 -11.71
CA THR A 214 -29.64 20.13 -12.81
C THR A 214 -30.20 19.59 -14.12
N GLY A 215 -30.51 20.48 -15.05
CA GLY A 215 -30.98 20.14 -16.39
C GLY A 215 -30.80 21.34 -17.31
N THR A 216 -31.38 21.30 -18.51
CA THR A 216 -31.33 22.45 -19.43
C THR A 216 -32.12 23.65 -18.90
N ALA A 217 -31.59 24.86 -19.12
CA ALA A 217 -32.18 26.11 -18.59
C ALA A 217 -33.50 26.51 -19.25
N THR A 218 -33.74 26.08 -20.49
CA THR A 218 -34.98 26.31 -21.23
C THR A 218 -35.36 25.05 -21.99
N MET A 219 -36.63 24.67 -21.95
CA MET A 219 -37.17 23.50 -22.65
C MET A 219 -38.30 23.89 -23.60
N THR A 220 -38.40 23.20 -24.73
CA THR A 220 -39.61 23.20 -25.57
C THR A 220 -40.66 22.32 -24.89
N ALA A 221 -41.92 22.78 -24.83
CA ALA A 221 -43.01 22.00 -24.26
C ALA A 221 -43.15 20.64 -24.97
N GLY A 222 -43.24 19.56 -24.19
CA GLY A 222 -43.26 18.18 -24.71
C GLY A 222 -41.92 17.66 -25.21
N GLY A 223 -40.85 18.47 -25.18
CA GLY A 223 -39.49 18.02 -25.45
C GLY A 223 -38.88 17.30 -24.25
N SER A 224 -37.90 16.43 -24.52
CA SER A 224 -37.11 15.76 -23.48
C SER A 224 -36.03 16.66 -22.91
N ASN A 225 -35.72 16.47 -21.63
CA ASN A 225 -34.60 17.06 -20.92
C ASN A 225 -34.01 16.04 -19.96
N GLU A 226 -32.80 15.59 -20.23
CA GLU A 226 -32.10 14.69 -19.30
C GLU A 226 -31.68 15.48 -18.06
N LEU A 227 -32.20 15.08 -16.90
CA LEU A 227 -31.81 15.66 -15.63
C LEU A 227 -30.54 14.96 -15.12
N THR A 228 -29.57 15.74 -14.67
CA THR A 228 -28.45 15.23 -13.88
C THR A 228 -28.76 15.43 -12.40
N ILE A 229 -28.84 14.34 -11.65
CA ILE A 229 -29.02 14.33 -10.20
C ILE A 229 -27.69 13.94 -9.58
N THR A 230 -27.13 14.82 -8.74
CA THR A 230 -25.88 14.56 -8.03
C THR A 230 -26.14 14.56 -6.53
N ALA A 231 -25.72 13.49 -5.86
CA ALA A 231 -25.73 13.35 -4.42
C ALA A 231 -24.50 14.02 -3.81
N TYR A 232 -24.72 14.88 -2.83
CA TYR A 232 -23.67 15.58 -2.11
C TYR A 232 -23.73 15.25 -0.62
N ASP A 233 -22.57 15.17 0.02
CA ASP A 233 -22.45 15.08 1.48
C ASP A 233 -22.72 16.43 2.15
N LEU A 234 -22.59 16.50 3.49
CA LEU A 234 -22.80 17.73 4.25
C LEU A 234 -21.74 18.81 3.96
N ASN A 235 -20.61 18.42 3.37
CA ASN A 235 -19.44 19.25 3.09
C ASN A 235 -19.34 19.60 1.60
N ASP A 236 -20.44 19.47 0.85
CA ASP A 236 -20.54 19.75 -0.59
C ASP A 236 -19.61 18.90 -1.47
N ASN A 237 -19.11 17.75 -0.98
CA ASN A 237 -18.43 16.77 -1.84
C ASN A 237 -19.45 15.86 -2.50
N VAL A 238 -19.15 15.39 -3.72
CA VAL A 238 -19.97 14.36 -4.36
C VAL A 238 -19.87 13.08 -3.54
N ALA A 239 -20.99 12.63 -2.99
CA ALA A 239 -21.07 11.45 -2.14
C ALA A 239 -20.96 10.18 -2.99
N THR A 240 -19.73 9.78 -3.34
CA THR A 240 -19.46 8.69 -4.29
C THR A 240 -19.99 7.33 -3.84
N GLY A 241 -20.19 7.13 -2.53
CA GLY A 241 -20.86 5.95 -1.99
C GLY A 241 -22.36 5.86 -2.28
N TYR A 242 -22.99 6.93 -2.80
CA TYR A 242 -24.40 6.94 -3.20
C TYR A 242 -24.55 6.28 -4.57
N THR A 243 -24.74 4.96 -4.57
CA THR A 243 -24.82 4.12 -5.77
C THR A 243 -26.06 3.22 -5.79
N GLY A 244 -26.34 2.61 -6.95
CA GLY A 244 -27.43 1.69 -7.18
C GLY A 244 -28.79 2.37 -7.37
N SER A 245 -29.85 1.56 -7.44
CA SER A 245 -31.21 2.04 -7.68
C SER A 245 -31.79 2.76 -6.47
N LYS A 246 -32.37 3.95 -6.69
CA LYS A 246 -33.06 4.77 -5.69
C LYS A 246 -34.47 5.07 -6.14
N SER A 247 -35.41 5.00 -5.21
CA SER A 247 -36.82 5.30 -5.45
C SER A 247 -37.07 6.79 -5.17
N LEU A 248 -37.16 7.61 -6.22
CA LEU A 248 -37.30 9.06 -6.11
C LEU A 248 -38.71 9.51 -6.53
N THR A 249 -39.28 10.47 -5.81
CA THR A 249 -40.54 11.12 -6.22
C THR A 249 -40.23 12.55 -6.65
N PHE A 250 -40.51 12.86 -7.91
CA PHE A 250 -40.29 14.18 -8.48
C PHE A 250 -41.51 15.08 -8.27
N SER A 251 -41.28 16.38 -8.14
CA SER A 251 -42.31 17.42 -8.04
C SER A 251 -41.83 18.69 -8.75
N GLY A 252 -42.72 19.68 -8.92
CA GLY A 252 -42.39 20.99 -9.49
C GLY A 252 -43.23 21.33 -10.73
N PRO A 253 -43.07 20.62 -11.86
CA PRO A 253 -43.89 20.87 -13.04
C PRO A 253 -45.37 20.59 -12.77
N ALA A 254 -46.23 21.56 -13.10
CA ALA A 254 -47.68 21.42 -13.04
C ALA A 254 -48.22 20.68 -14.29
N ASN A 255 -49.45 20.17 -14.19
CA ASN A 255 -50.15 19.62 -15.34
C ASN A 255 -50.36 20.69 -16.42
N ALA A 256 -50.34 20.25 -17.68
CA ALA A 256 -50.72 21.08 -18.81
C ALA A 256 -52.21 21.49 -18.72
N PRO A 257 -52.64 22.55 -19.43
CA PRO A 257 -54.04 22.98 -19.45
C PRO A 257 -55.05 21.91 -19.90
N ASP A 258 -54.62 20.96 -20.74
CA ASP A 258 -55.44 19.84 -21.19
C ASP A 258 -55.46 18.66 -20.19
N GLY A 259 -54.79 18.80 -19.04
CA GLY A 259 -54.68 17.78 -18.01
C GLY A 259 -53.50 16.82 -18.18
N THR A 260 -52.70 16.95 -19.25
CA THR A 260 -51.52 16.09 -19.45
C THR A 260 -50.53 16.27 -18.30
N VAL A 261 -50.14 15.16 -17.66
CA VAL A 261 -49.22 15.15 -16.52
C VAL A 261 -47.78 15.04 -17.04
N PRO A 262 -46.84 15.88 -16.58
CA PRO A 262 -45.41 15.73 -16.86
C PRO A 262 -44.87 14.38 -16.37
N THR A 263 -43.81 13.88 -17.01
CA THR A 263 -43.22 12.58 -16.67
C THR A 263 -41.71 12.66 -16.46
N VAL A 264 -41.17 11.76 -15.64
CA VAL A 264 -39.74 11.42 -15.59
C VAL A 264 -39.62 9.94 -15.94
N GLU A 265 -38.80 9.59 -16.92
CA GLU A 265 -38.69 8.21 -17.41
C GLU A 265 -40.06 7.58 -17.74
N GLY A 266 -40.94 8.38 -18.36
CA GLY A 266 -42.31 7.98 -18.69
C GLY A 266 -43.26 7.78 -17.49
N THR A 267 -42.77 7.99 -16.27
CA THR A 267 -43.54 7.87 -15.03
C THR A 267 -44.05 9.24 -14.60
N ASN A 268 -45.34 9.35 -14.27
CA ASN A 268 -45.95 10.64 -13.93
C ASN A 268 -45.27 11.31 -12.72
N ILE A 269 -45.04 12.63 -12.79
CA ILE A 269 -44.64 13.45 -11.64
C ILE A 269 -45.56 13.17 -10.44
N GLY A 270 -45.00 13.11 -9.23
CA GLY A 270 -45.71 12.74 -8.01
C GLY A 270 -45.83 11.23 -7.76
N THR A 271 -45.40 10.39 -8.71
CA THR A 271 -45.24 8.95 -8.50
C THR A 271 -43.76 8.57 -8.41
N SER A 272 -43.48 7.49 -7.68
CA SER A 272 -42.09 7.08 -7.47
C SER A 272 -41.48 6.50 -8.74
N THR A 273 -40.34 7.02 -9.14
CA THR A 273 -39.53 6.61 -10.28
C THR A 273 -38.22 6.02 -9.77
N ILE A 274 -37.77 4.92 -10.37
CA ILE A 274 -36.46 4.34 -10.04
C ILE A 274 -35.38 5.05 -10.84
N VAL A 275 -34.40 5.62 -10.14
CA VAL A 275 -33.23 6.25 -10.74
C VAL A 275 -31.98 5.50 -10.28
N ASN A 276 -31.14 5.09 -11.24
CA ASN A 276 -29.87 4.43 -10.93
C ASN A 276 -28.77 5.47 -10.76
N PHE A 277 -27.86 5.20 -9.81
CA PHE A 277 -26.72 6.07 -9.52
C PHE A 277 -25.41 5.30 -9.59
N THR A 278 -24.40 5.96 -10.16
CA THR A 278 -23.00 5.53 -10.13
C THR A 278 -22.16 6.66 -9.56
N SER A 279 -21.33 6.35 -8.56
CA SER A 279 -20.40 7.29 -7.93
C SER A 279 -21.04 8.63 -7.52
N GLY A 280 -22.26 8.60 -6.97
CA GLY A 280 -22.96 9.80 -6.51
C GLY A 280 -23.67 10.60 -7.60
N GLN A 281 -23.71 10.14 -8.85
CA GLN A 281 -24.41 10.80 -9.95
C GLN A 281 -25.44 9.85 -10.59
N SER A 282 -26.59 10.38 -11.02
CA SER A 282 -27.56 9.60 -11.80
C SER A 282 -26.93 9.10 -13.09
N ASP A 283 -27.23 7.86 -13.45
CA ASP A 283 -26.79 7.28 -14.73
C ASP A 283 -27.42 8.04 -15.91
N ALA A 284 -26.84 7.88 -17.11
CA ALA A 284 -27.41 8.45 -18.32
C ALA A 284 -28.78 7.83 -18.62
N ASP A 285 -29.71 8.66 -19.12
CA ASP A 285 -31.08 8.27 -19.46
C ASP A 285 -31.84 7.65 -18.26
N ALA A 286 -31.51 8.10 -17.04
CA ALA A 286 -32.15 7.62 -15.81
C ALA A 286 -33.09 8.66 -15.19
N ALA A 287 -33.13 9.88 -15.72
CA ALA A 287 -33.99 10.96 -15.24
C ALA A 287 -34.43 11.92 -16.36
N THR A 288 -34.92 11.38 -17.48
CA THR A 288 -35.47 12.11 -18.63
C THR A 288 -36.80 12.76 -18.26
N LEU A 289 -36.81 14.08 -18.11
CA LEU A 289 -38.02 14.88 -17.90
C LEU A 289 -38.70 15.21 -19.23
N ILE A 290 -40.01 14.99 -19.29
CA ILE A 290 -40.90 15.59 -20.29
C ILE A 290 -41.88 16.51 -19.55
N ALA A 291 -41.74 17.81 -19.78
CA ALA A 291 -42.57 18.83 -19.17
C ALA A 291 -43.37 19.61 -20.23
N TYR A 292 -44.53 20.11 -19.81
CA TYR A 292 -45.44 20.87 -20.67
C TYR A 292 -45.58 22.30 -20.16
N LYS A 293 -45.96 23.21 -21.06
CA LYS A 293 -46.19 24.61 -20.68
C LYS A 293 -47.42 24.69 -19.77
N ALA A 294 -47.26 25.25 -18.58
CA ALA A 294 -48.38 25.73 -17.79
C ALA A 294 -48.85 27.08 -18.35
N GLU A 295 -50.15 27.26 -18.57
CA GLU A 295 -50.70 28.61 -18.78
C GLU A 295 -50.83 29.30 -17.42
N THR A 296 -50.34 30.53 -17.33
CA THR A 296 -50.62 31.42 -16.20
C THR A 296 -51.99 32.02 -16.46
N THR A 297 -53.02 31.57 -15.73
CA THR A 297 -54.33 32.22 -15.68
C THR A 297 -54.34 33.38 -14.70
#